data_AF-X1U4S6-F1
#
_entry.id   AF-X1U4S6-F1
#
_cell.length_a   1.000
_cell.length_b   1.000
_cell.length_c   1.000
_cell.angle_alpha   90.00
_cell.angle_beta   90.00
_cell.angle_gamma   90.00
#
_symmetry.space_group_name_H-M   'P 1'
#
loop_
_entity.id
_entity.type
_entity.pdbx_description
1 polymer ?
#
loop_
_entity_poly.entity_id
_entity_poly.type
_entity_poly.pdbx_seq_one_letter_code
_entity_poly.pdbx_strand_id
1 'polypeptide(L)'
;MKQFELKIRLEHPEINISSDVVGIDIGQSLTKVAYRKENEILLSMSQTGSDFREIIEFLDFNRKNFDFINFTGGKAFSLYKRYSNETKTNLINEFEANIEGLEFLYKHSKNRALPTSLVVTIGTGTSIVLKSDNVEHIGGSAMGGGLFMGLIKLLFNMDEYFDAIDLARKGNRFNIDLKVADIYDIEDTRVDKLFREFTAASLGKIKKDF
;
A
#
# COMPACT_ATOMS: atom_id res chain seq x y z
N MET A 1 4.35 -13.39 -13.78
CA MET A 1 4.26 -12.60 -12.54
C MET A 1 3.06 -13.07 -11.74
N LYS A 2 3.18 -13.26 -10.41
CA LYS A 2 2.04 -13.67 -9.58
C LYS A 2 1.04 -12.51 -9.49
N GLN A 3 -0.07 -12.62 -10.23
CA GLN A 3 -1.23 -11.76 -10.07
C GLN A 3 -1.91 -12.15 -8.76
N PHE A 4 -2.03 -11.20 -7.84
CA PHE A 4 -2.82 -11.40 -6.63
C PHE A 4 -4.24 -10.93 -6.91
N GLU A 5 -5.20 -11.82 -6.71
CA GLU A 5 -6.62 -11.48 -6.80
C GLU A 5 -7.28 -11.67 -5.45
N LEU A 6 -8.08 -10.67 -5.06
CA LEU A 6 -8.94 -10.70 -3.89
C LEU A 6 -10.36 -10.42 -4.36
N LYS A 7 -11.32 -11.11 -3.74
CA LYS A 7 -12.74 -10.90 -3.99
C LYS A 7 -13.41 -10.43 -2.71
N ILE A 8 -14.22 -9.37 -2.81
CA ILE A 8 -15.02 -8.86 -1.70
C ILE A 8 -16.48 -9.07 -2.07
N ARG A 9 -17.19 -9.88 -1.28
CA ARG A 9 -18.62 -10.13 -1.50
C ARG A 9 -19.43 -8.94 -0.98
N LEU A 10 -20.32 -8.42 -1.82
CA LEU A 10 -21.24 -7.36 -1.44
C LEU A 10 -22.46 -7.97 -0.73
N GLU A 11 -22.41 -7.99 0.59
CA GLU A 11 -23.49 -8.54 1.45
C GLU A 11 -24.65 -7.56 1.69
N HIS A 12 -24.42 -6.27 1.43
CA HIS A 12 -25.39 -5.20 1.69
C HIS A 12 -25.84 -4.52 0.39
N PRO A 13 -27.15 -4.51 0.07
CA PRO A 13 -27.68 -3.95 -1.18
C PRO A 13 -27.56 -2.41 -1.27
N GLU A 14 -27.19 -1.73 -0.19
CA GLU A 14 -27.06 -0.27 -0.14
C GLU A 14 -25.79 0.28 -0.80
N ILE A 15 -24.83 -0.60 -1.13
CA ILE A 15 -23.61 -0.23 -1.85
C ILE A 15 -23.92 -0.27 -3.35
N ASN A 16 -24.25 0.89 -3.91
CA ASN A 16 -24.49 1.03 -5.35
C ASN A 16 -23.20 1.39 -6.09
N ILE A 17 -22.26 0.44 -6.19
CA ILE A 17 -21.13 0.57 -7.12
C ILE A 17 -21.60 0.05 -8.48
N SER A 18 -21.45 0.85 -9.52
CA SER A 18 -21.86 0.43 -10.86
C SER A 18 -20.90 -0.62 -11.43
N SER A 19 -21.45 -1.57 -12.20
CA SER A 19 -20.66 -2.66 -12.82
C SER A 19 -19.89 -2.22 -14.07
N ASP A 20 -20.21 -1.05 -14.62
CA ASP A 20 -19.56 -0.43 -15.78
C ASP A 20 -18.42 0.53 -15.40
N VAL A 21 -17.99 0.51 -14.13
CA VAL A 21 -16.91 1.36 -13.61
C VAL A 21 -15.71 0.49 -13.23
N VAL A 22 -14.52 0.96 -13.60
CA VAL A 22 -13.25 0.41 -13.13
C VAL A 22 -12.40 1.50 -12.48
N GLY A 23 -11.79 1.17 -11.35
CA GLY A 23 -10.79 1.99 -10.65
C GLY A 23 -9.40 1.39 -10.81
N ILE A 24 -8.41 2.23 -11.12
CA ILE A 24 -7.02 1.82 -11.35
C ILE A 24 -6.08 2.75 -10.58
N ASP A 25 -5.35 2.20 -9.62
CA ASP A 25 -4.22 2.86 -8.95
C ASP A 25 -2.91 2.39 -9.56
N ILE A 26 -2.22 3.30 -10.26
CA ILE A 26 -0.93 3.03 -10.90
C ILE A 26 0.19 3.66 -10.07
N GLY A 27 0.67 2.89 -9.10
CA GLY A 27 1.79 3.25 -8.25
C GLY A 27 3.15 3.00 -8.92
N GLN A 28 4.23 3.36 -8.22
CA GLN A 28 5.59 3.16 -8.71
C GLN A 28 5.92 1.67 -8.92
N SER A 29 5.61 0.84 -7.93
CA SER A 29 5.96 -0.59 -7.88
C SER A 29 4.81 -1.52 -8.25
N LEU A 30 3.58 -1.15 -7.92
CA LEU A 30 2.39 -1.99 -8.07
C LEU A 30 1.25 -1.21 -8.71
N THR A 31 0.56 -1.85 -9.64
CA THR A 31 -0.72 -1.42 -10.17
C THR A 31 -1.83 -2.24 -9.54
N LYS A 32 -2.91 -1.57 -9.11
CA LYS A 32 -4.08 -2.22 -8.53
C LYS A 32 -5.30 -1.85 -9.36
N VAL A 33 -6.16 -2.83 -9.63
CA VAL A 33 -7.39 -2.66 -10.39
C VAL A 33 -8.55 -3.14 -9.53
N ALA A 34 -9.62 -2.34 -9.47
CA ALA A 34 -10.83 -2.63 -8.72
C ALA A 34 -12.05 -2.44 -9.63
N TYR A 35 -12.90 -3.44 -9.75
CA TYR A 35 -14.18 -3.30 -10.45
C TYR A 35 -15.21 -4.29 -9.91
N ARG A 36 -16.49 -3.95 -10.07
CA ARG A 36 -17.59 -4.82 -9.65
C ARG A 36 -17.88 -5.85 -10.74
N LYS A 37 -18.01 -7.11 -10.34
CA LYS A 37 -18.56 -8.19 -11.15
C LYS A 37 -19.68 -8.86 -10.37
N GLU A 38 -20.92 -8.74 -10.86
CA GLU A 38 -22.12 -9.25 -10.20
C GLU A 38 -22.25 -8.72 -8.74
N ASN A 39 -22.12 -9.59 -7.74
CA ASN A 39 -22.20 -9.27 -6.32
C ASN A 39 -20.83 -9.26 -5.65
N GLU A 40 -19.74 -9.15 -6.42
CA GLU A 40 -18.37 -9.11 -5.92
C GLU A 40 -17.65 -7.86 -6.43
N ILE A 41 -16.75 -7.33 -5.62
CA ILE A 41 -15.66 -6.46 -6.10
C ILE A 41 -14.45 -7.34 -6.32
N LEU A 42 -13.95 -7.34 -7.55
CA LEU A 42 -12.70 -7.96 -7.91
C LEU A 42 -11.58 -6.93 -7.74
N LEU A 43 -10.58 -7.31 -6.96
CA LEU A 43 -9.36 -6.55 -6.72
C LEU A 43 -8.21 -7.36 -7.29
N SER A 44 -7.49 -6.81 -8.25
CA SER A 44 -6.27 -7.42 -8.75
C SER A 44 -5.07 -6.51 -8.52
N MET A 45 -3.91 -7.13 -8.33
CA MET A 45 -2.65 -6.43 -8.16
C MET A 45 -1.57 -7.10 -8.99
N SER A 46 -0.82 -6.29 -9.74
CA SER A 46 0.35 -6.72 -10.49
C SER A 46 1.49 -5.70 -10.35
N GLN A 47 2.69 -6.10 -10.76
CA GLN A 47 3.84 -5.19 -10.78
C GLN A 47 3.65 -4.13 -11.86
N THR A 48 3.99 -2.89 -11.55
CA THR A 48 3.90 -1.81 -12.54
C THR A 48 4.97 -1.98 -13.61
N GLY A 49 4.57 -2.45 -14.79
CA GLY A 49 5.41 -2.48 -15.98
C GLY A 49 5.75 -1.08 -16.50
N SER A 50 6.88 -0.95 -17.21
CA SER A 50 7.33 0.33 -17.78
C SER A 50 6.48 0.81 -18.95
N ASP A 51 5.85 -0.11 -19.71
CA ASP A 51 5.04 0.19 -20.89
C ASP A 51 3.52 0.09 -20.63
N PHE A 52 3.12 -0.23 -19.39
CA PHE A 52 1.73 -0.44 -18.98
C PHE A 52 0.94 -1.45 -19.82
N ARG A 53 1.63 -2.35 -20.54
CA ARG A 53 1.02 -3.26 -21.51
C ARG A 53 -0.14 -4.07 -20.94
N GLU A 54 0.05 -4.66 -19.76
CA GLU A 54 -0.98 -5.47 -19.09
C GLU A 54 -2.28 -4.69 -18.85
N ILE A 55 -2.17 -3.42 -18.44
CA ILE A 55 -3.34 -2.57 -18.15
C ILE A 55 -4.02 -2.12 -19.44
N ILE A 56 -3.23 -1.80 -20.47
CA ILE A 56 -3.77 -1.45 -21.79
C ILE A 56 -4.54 -2.63 -22.38
N GLU A 57 -3.94 -3.83 -22.38
CA GLU A 57 -4.59 -5.05 -22.88
C GLU A 57 -5.88 -5.35 -22.09
N PHE A 58 -5.85 -5.21 -20.77
CA PHE A 58 -7.02 -5.39 -19.92
C PHE A 58 -8.14 -4.39 -20.24
N LEU A 59 -7.83 -3.10 -20.36
CA LEU A 59 -8.81 -2.06 -20.67
C LEU A 59 -9.37 -2.22 -22.08
N ASP A 60 -8.52 -2.47 -23.08
CA ASP A 60 -8.93 -2.63 -24.48
C ASP A 60 -9.81 -3.88 -24.66
N PHE A 61 -9.49 -4.98 -23.97
CA PHE A 61 -10.32 -6.18 -23.95
C PHE A 61 -11.70 -5.94 -23.31
N ASN A 62 -11.76 -5.13 -22.25
CA ASN A 62 -12.99 -4.82 -21.50
C ASN A 62 -13.66 -3.50 -21.93
N ARG A 63 -13.28 -2.90 -23.05
CA ARG A 63 -13.76 -1.58 -23.49
C ARG A 63 -15.28 -1.46 -23.67
N LYS A 64 -15.98 -2.58 -23.85
CA LYS A 64 -17.45 -2.61 -23.95
C LYS A 64 -18.14 -2.82 -22.61
N ASN A 65 -17.38 -3.18 -21.58
CA ASN A 65 -17.87 -3.47 -20.24
C ASN A 65 -17.73 -2.26 -19.32
N PHE A 66 -16.76 -1.36 -19.59
CA PHE A 66 -16.49 -0.20 -18.76
C PHE A 66 -16.80 1.10 -19.52
N ASP A 67 -17.83 1.80 -19.07
CA ASP A 67 -18.22 3.11 -19.60
C ASP A 67 -17.45 4.24 -18.90
N PHE A 68 -16.87 3.96 -17.72
CA PHE A 68 -16.13 4.93 -16.93
C PHE A 68 -14.87 4.34 -16.30
N ILE A 69 -13.74 5.04 -16.45
CA ILE A 69 -12.45 4.64 -15.90
C ILE A 69 -11.95 5.70 -14.91
N ASN A 70 -11.79 5.32 -13.64
CA ASN A 70 -11.19 6.16 -12.61
C ASN A 70 -9.71 5.81 -12.47
N PHE A 71 -8.84 6.77 -12.72
CA PHE A 71 -7.40 6.65 -12.53
C PHE A 71 -6.95 7.36 -11.25
N THR A 72 -5.98 6.77 -10.56
CA THR A 72 -5.22 7.42 -9.50
C THR A 72 -3.79 6.86 -9.42
N GLY A 73 -2.96 7.42 -8.54
CA GLY A 73 -1.57 7.04 -8.39
C GLY A 73 -0.61 7.80 -9.32
N GLY A 74 0.64 7.93 -8.88
CA GLY A 74 1.63 8.81 -9.50
C GLY A 74 1.97 8.53 -10.97
N LYS A 75 1.73 7.31 -11.49
CA LYS A 75 2.01 6.96 -12.89
C LYS A 75 0.78 6.97 -13.80
N ALA A 76 -0.40 7.30 -13.27
CA ALA A 76 -1.65 7.12 -14.02
C ALA A 76 -1.88 8.16 -15.12
N PHE A 77 -1.23 9.31 -15.04
CA PHE A 77 -1.50 10.45 -15.92
C PHE A 77 -1.32 10.14 -17.42
N SER A 78 -0.33 9.32 -17.78
CA SER A 78 -0.08 8.94 -19.16
C SER A 78 -1.24 8.11 -19.74
N LEU A 79 -1.74 7.12 -18.99
CA LEU A 79 -2.89 6.31 -19.40
C LEU A 79 -4.19 7.12 -19.35
N TYR A 80 -4.38 7.96 -18.34
CA TYR A 80 -5.52 8.87 -18.28
C TYR A 80 -5.65 9.70 -19.57
N LYS A 81 -4.56 10.32 -20.04
CA LYS A 81 -4.56 11.08 -21.31
C LYS A 81 -4.86 10.22 -22.54
N ARG A 82 -4.41 8.96 -22.54
CA ARG A 82 -4.67 8.04 -23.65
C ARG A 82 -6.16 7.75 -23.77
N TYR A 83 -6.81 7.42 -22.66
CA TYR A 83 -8.21 6.98 -22.65
C TYR A 83 -9.23 8.13 -22.58
N SER A 84 -8.83 9.33 -22.14
CA SER A 84 -9.74 10.48 -22.01
C SER A 84 -10.39 10.95 -23.31
N ASN A 85 -9.86 10.54 -24.47
CA ASN A 85 -10.43 10.87 -25.78
C ASN A 85 -11.47 9.84 -26.27
N GLU A 86 -11.52 8.65 -25.67
CA GLU A 86 -12.31 7.52 -26.16
C GLU A 86 -13.41 7.08 -25.19
N THR A 87 -13.21 7.28 -23.89
CA THR A 87 -14.12 6.83 -22.82
C THR A 87 -14.16 7.87 -21.72
N LYS A 88 -15.23 7.89 -20.91
CA LYS A 88 -15.28 8.80 -19.76
C LYS A 88 -14.20 8.40 -18.76
N THR A 89 -13.38 9.36 -18.38
CA THR A 89 -12.31 9.13 -17.41
C THR A 89 -12.32 10.17 -16.31
N ASN A 90 -11.79 9.81 -15.15
CA ASN A 90 -11.44 10.74 -14.09
C ASN A 90 -10.01 10.48 -13.63
N LEU A 91 -9.32 11.53 -13.18
CA LEU A 91 -8.03 11.42 -12.50
C LEU A 91 -8.17 11.97 -11.09
N ILE A 92 -8.15 11.08 -10.11
CA ILE A 92 -8.43 11.38 -8.71
C ILE A 92 -7.10 11.52 -7.96
N ASN A 93 -7.03 12.45 -7.02
CA ASN A 93 -5.91 12.55 -6.09
C ASN A 93 -5.73 11.23 -5.32
N GLU A 94 -4.50 10.74 -5.18
CA GLU A 94 -4.22 9.46 -4.53
C GLU A 94 -4.66 9.40 -3.07
N PHE A 95 -4.56 10.52 -2.34
CA PHE A 95 -4.99 10.57 -0.94
C PHE A 95 -6.51 10.51 -0.81
N GLU A 96 -7.23 11.23 -1.66
CA GLU A 96 -8.70 11.19 -1.71
C GLU A 96 -9.19 9.78 -2.08
N ALA A 97 -8.66 9.21 -3.16
CA ALA A 97 -9.03 7.86 -3.60
C ALA A 97 -8.75 6.79 -2.52
N ASN A 98 -7.61 6.88 -1.84
CA ASN A 98 -7.27 5.97 -0.74
C ASN A 98 -8.24 6.10 0.44
N ILE A 99 -8.61 7.32 0.82
CA ILE A 99 -9.55 7.54 1.92
C ILE A 99 -10.96 7.07 1.55
N GLU A 100 -11.46 7.39 0.36
CA GLU A 100 -12.78 6.93 -0.08
C GLU A 100 -12.86 5.39 -0.13
N GLY A 101 -11.81 4.75 -0.65
CA GLY A 101 -11.69 3.29 -0.63
C GLY A 101 -11.66 2.72 0.79
N LEU A 102 -10.93 3.36 1.71
CA LEU A 102 -10.89 2.94 3.11
C LEU A 102 -12.24 3.12 3.82
N GLU A 103 -12.92 4.26 3.62
CA GLU A 103 -14.25 4.52 4.17
C GLU A 103 -15.25 3.47 3.67
N PHE A 104 -15.19 3.16 2.38
CA PHE A 104 -15.98 2.10 1.78
C PHE A 104 -15.74 0.74 2.46
N LEU A 105 -14.48 0.29 2.53
CA LEU A 105 -14.11 -1.00 3.12
C LEU A 105 -14.42 -1.06 4.62
N TYR A 106 -14.24 0.05 5.34
CA TYR A 106 -14.55 0.14 6.75
C TYR A 106 -16.05 0.07 7.01
N LYS A 107 -16.85 0.84 6.25
CA LYS A 107 -18.31 0.78 6.32
C LYS A 107 -18.82 -0.61 5.98
N HIS A 108 -18.29 -1.22 4.94
CA HIS A 108 -18.65 -2.58 4.54
C HIS A 108 -18.33 -3.61 5.63
N SER A 109 -17.14 -3.55 6.24
CA SER A 109 -16.69 -4.56 7.22
C SER A 109 -17.18 -4.32 8.66
N LYS A 110 -17.49 -3.08 9.03
CA LYS A 110 -17.86 -2.69 10.40
C LYS A 110 -19.29 -2.14 10.53
N ASN A 111 -20.00 -1.99 9.42
CA ASN A 111 -21.34 -1.42 9.35
C ASN A 111 -21.46 -0.04 10.06
N ARG A 112 -20.43 0.81 9.92
CA ARG A 112 -20.38 2.17 10.47
C ARG A 112 -19.38 3.04 9.73
N ALA A 113 -19.54 4.36 9.82
CA ALA A 113 -18.60 5.30 9.21
C ALA A 113 -17.19 5.15 9.83
N LEU A 114 -16.16 5.43 9.04
CA LEU A 114 -14.79 5.53 9.51
C LEU A 114 -14.70 6.71 10.50
N PRO A 115 -14.24 6.51 11.75
CA PRO A 115 -14.05 7.61 12.68
C PRO A 115 -12.87 8.50 12.25
N THR A 116 -12.72 9.66 12.89
CA THR A 116 -11.51 10.47 12.75
C THR A 116 -10.27 9.61 12.98
N SER A 117 -9.39 9.55 11.99
CA SER A 117 -8.31 8.58 11.93
C SER A 117 -7.05 9.17 11.34
N LEU A 118 -5.90 8.76 11.88
CA LEU A 118 -4.63 8.89 11.22
C LEU A 118 -4.44 7.68 10.29
N VAL A 119 -4.45 7.93 8.99
CA VAL A 119 -4.27 6.90 7.95
C VAL A 119 -2.83 6.92 7.49
N VAL A 120 -2.12 5.82 7.71
CA VAL A 120 -0.72 5.65 7.30
C VAL A 120 -0.66 4.62 6.18
N THR A 121 -0.39 5.08 4.96
CA THR A 121 -0.28 4.21 3.79
C THR A 121 1.19 3.91 3.51
N ILE A 122 1.57 2.64 3.58
CA ILE A 122 2.94 2.17 3.34
C ILE A 122 3.01 1.53 1.95
N GLY A 123 3.46 2.32 0.97
CA GLY A 123 3.74 1.89 -0.40
C GLY A 123 5.25 1.85 -0.66
N THR A 124 5.69 2.39 -1.80
CA THR A 124 7.13 2.59 -2.07
C THR A 124 7.77 3.51 -1.02
N GLY A 125 7.10 4.62 -0.68
CA GLY A 125 7.33 5.41 0.52
C GLY A 125 6.16 5.26 1.50
N THR A 126 6.09 6.15 2.50
CA THR A 126 4.99 6.20 3.47
C THR A 126 4.31 7.56 3.43
N SER A 127 2.99 7.60 3.35
CA SER A 127 2.18 8.81 3.49
C SER A 127 1.33 8.76 4.75
N ILE A 128 1.12 9.92 5.35
CA ILE A 128 0.34 10.09 6.58
C ILE A 128 -0.74 11.14 6.31
N VAL A 129 -1.99 10.69 6.39
CA VAL A 129 -3.18 11.50 6.12
C VAL A 129 -4.04 11.54 7.37
N LEU A 130 -4.43 12.73 7.80
CA LEU A 130 -5.48 12.91 8.79
C LEU A 130 -6.83 12.91 8.08
N LYS A 131 -7.64 11.89 8.35
CA LYS A 131 -9.04 11.87 7.95
C LYS A 131 -9.90 12.35 9.12
N SER A 132 -10.46 13.55 8.96
CA SER A 132 -11.49 14.11 9.84
C SER A 132 -12.71 14.52 8.99
N ASP A 133 -13.22 15.74 9.14
CA ASP A 133 -14.21 16.31 8.23
C ASP A 133 -13.62 16.44 6.81
N ASN A 134 -12.36 16.87 6.73
CA ASN A 134 -11.59 16.95 5.49
C ASN A 134 -10.47 15.87 5.45
N VAL A 135 -9.94 15.66 4.25
CA VAL A 135 -8.73 14.86 4.01
C VAL A 135 -7.53 15.80 4.01
N GLU A 136 -6.65 15.66 4.99
CA GLU A 136 -5.44 16.48 5.09
C GLU A 136 -4.18 15.61 5.05
N HIS A 137 -3.30 15.87 4.10
CA HIS A 137 -1.97 15.24 4.06
C HIS A 137 -1.05 15.97 5.04
N ILE A 138 -0.74 15.31 6.17
CA ILE A 138 0.00 15.94 7.27
C ILE A 138 1.50 15.59 7.26
N GLY A 139 1.92 14.65 6.41
CA GLY A 139 3.33 14.33 6.23
C GLY A 139 3.57 12.96 5.63
N GLY A 140 4.84 12.56 5.60
CA GLY A 140 5.25 11.27 5.07
C GLY A 140 6.71 10.98 5.35
N SER A 141 7.17 9.82 4.89
CA SER A 141 8.56 9.39 5.00
C SER A 141 8.98 8.65 3.73
N ALA A 142 10.24 8.80 3.33
CA ALA A 142 10.84 7.96 2.29
C ALA A 142 11.04 6.50 2.75
N MET A 143 10.88 6.22 4.04
CA MET A 143 10.95 4.88 4.61
C MET A 143 9.64 4.14 4.33
N GLY A 144 9.65 3.25 3.34
CA GLY A 144 8.54 2.37 2.99
C GLY A 144 9.04 1.05 2.41
N GLY A 145 8.19 0.38 1.63
CA GLY A 145 8.53 -0.87 0.95
C GLY A 145 9.67 -0.72 -0.06
N GLY A 146 9.85 0.46 -0.65
CA GLY A 146 10.97 0.75 -1.56
C GLY A 146 12.32 0.73 -0.86
N LEU A 147 12.41 1.32 0.34
CA LEU A 147 13.62 1.26 1.16
C LEU A 147 13.90 -0.18 1.61
N PHE A 148 12.86 -0.90 2.06
CA PHE A 148 13.00 -2.31 2.44
C PHE A 148 13.60 -3.14 1.30
N MET A 149 12.98 -3.11 0.11
CA MET A 149 13.48 -3.88 -1.03
C MET A 149 14.84 -3.39 -1.52
N GLY A 150 15.11 -2.07 -1.47
CA GLY A 150 16.42 -1.52 -1.81
C GLY A 150 17.53 -2.04 -0.91
N LEU A 151 17.31 -2.07 0.41
CA LEU A 151 18.28 -2.63 1.36
C LEU A 151 18.46 -4.14 1.17
N ILE A 152 17.37 -4.87 0.95
CA ILE A 152 17.43 -6.31 0.65
C ILE A 152 18.28 -6.57 -0.60
N LYS A 153 18.08 -5.78 -1.66
CA LYS A 153 18.88 -5.88 -2.89
C LYS A 153 20.35 -5.59 -2.63
N LEU A 154 20.67 -4.54 -1.87
CA LEU A 154 22.06 -4.17 -1.56
C LEU A 154 22.78 -5.22 -0.71
N LEU A 155 22.10 -5.78 0.30
CA LEU A 155 22.73 -6.67 1.29
C LEU A 155 22.74 -8.14 0.85
N PHE A 156 21.71 -8.59 0.14
CA PHE A 156 21.50 -10.00 -0.19
C PHE A 156 21.42 -10.28 -1.69
N ASN A 157 21.48 -9.23 -2.54
CA ASN A 157 21.26 -9.33 -3.98
C ASN A 157 19.93 -10.01 -4.36
N MET A 158 18.89 -9.81 -3.54
CA MET A 158 17.54 -10.38 -3.75
C MET A 158 16.57 -9.33 -4.29
N ASP A 159 15.70 -9.74 -5.21
CA ASP A 159 14.68 -8.87 -5.83
C ASP A 159 13.24 -9.33 -5.54
N GLU A 160 13.05 -10.59 -5.14
CA GLU A 160 11.73 -11.17 -4.89
C GLU A 160 11.22 -10.84 -3.49
N TYR A 161 10.08 -10.14 -3.42
CA TYR A 161 9.50 -9.65 -2.16
C TYR A 161 9.20 -10.78 -1.16
N PHE A 162 8.57 -11.87 -1.60
CA PHE A 162 8.20 -12.96 -0.69
C PHE A 162 9.43 -13.70 -0.14
N ASP A 163 10.47 -13.88 -0.96
CA ASP A 163 11.72 -14.48 -0.50
C ASP A 163 12.41 -13.59 0.54
N ALA A 164 12.36 -12.27 0.35
CA ALA A 164 12.88 -11.29 1.31
C ALA A 164 12.14 -11.35 2.66
N ILE A 165 10.81 -11.48 2.64
CA ILE A 165 10.00 -11.64 3.85
C ILE A 165 10.31 -12.96 4.56
N ASP A 166 10.46 -14.06 3.81
CA ASP A 166 10.78 -15.36 4.39
C ASP A 166 12.20 -15.42 4.96
N LEU A 167 13.15 -14.68 4.37
CA LEU A 167 14.48 -14.48 4.96
C LEU A 167 14.38 -13.66 6.25
N ALA A 168 13.68 -12.52 6.22
CA ALA A 168 13.53 -11.63 7.37
C ALA A 168 12.90 -12.33 8.58
N ARG A 169 11.91 -13.22 8.36
CA ARG A 169 11.26 -14.03 9.41
C ARG A 169 12.20 -14.97 10.16
N LYS A 170 13.28 -15.41 9.53
CA LYS A 170 14.29 -16.30 10.14
C LYS A 170 15.35 -15.53 10.93
N GLY A 171 15.41 -14.21 10.77
CA GLY A 171 16.38 -13.35 11.43
C GLY A 171 16.03 -13.08 12.90
N ASN A 172 17.06 -12.76 13.68
CA ASN A 172 16.91 -12.20 15.01
C ASN A 172 17.55 -10.82 15.06
N ARG A 173 16.72 -9.77 15.11
CA ARG A 173 17.20 -8.39 15.08
C ARG A 173 18.11 -8.03 16.26
N PHE A 174 17.98 -8.70 17.41
CA PHE A 174 18.76 -8.38 18.61
C PHE A 174 20.26 -8.73 18.50
N ASN A 175 20.65 -9.46 17.45
CA ASN A 175 22.06 -9.70 17.11
C ASN A 175 22.74 -8.45 16.54
N ILE A 176 21.96 -7.49 16.01
CA ILE A 176 22.46 -6.35 15.23
C ILE A 176 21.94 -5.02 15.82
N ASP A 177 20.71 -4.98 16.32
CA ASP A 177 20.13 -3.82 16.99
C ASP A 177 20.62 -3.70 18.43
N LEU A 178 20.86 -2.46 18.86
CA LEU A 178 21.14 -2.11 20.24
C LEU A 178 19.83 -1.88 20.99
N LYS A 179 19.56 -2.69 22.03
CA LYS A 179 18.42 -2.51 22.94
C LYS A 179 18.72 -1.49 24.03
N VAL A 180 17.66 -0.95 24.64
CA VAL A 180 17.80 -0.18 25.87
C VAL A 180 18.45 -1.02 26.99
N ALA A 181 18.10 -2.31 27.10
CA ALA A 181 18.73 -3.22 28.05
C ALA A 181 20.24 -3.43 27.85
N ASP A 182 20.76 -3.17 26.64
CA ASP A 182 22.20 -3.25 26.37
C ASP A 182 22.95 -2.01 26.91
N ILE A 183 22.22 -0.92 27.23
CA ILE A 183 22.76 0.36 27.71
C ILE A 183 22.60 0.51 29.22
N TYR A 184 21.42 0.18 29.74
CA TYR A 184 21.07 0.37 31.15
C TYR A 184 21.42 -0.86 31.98
N ASP A 185 22.04 -0.65 33.14
CA ASP A 185 22.34 -1.70 34.11
C ASP A 185 21.05 -2.46 34.51
N ILE A 186 21.18 -3.76 34.81
CA ILE A 186 20.06 -4.64 35.15
C ILE A 186 19.36 -4.20 36.45
N GLU A 187 20.08 -3.58 37.38
CA GLU A 187 19.56 -3.10 38.67
C GLU A 187 18.99 -1.67 38.59
N ASP A 188 19.08 -0.99 37.43
CA ASP A 188 18.56 0.38 37.28
C ASP A 188 17.02 0.41 37.27
N THR A 189 16.42 0.75 38.41
CA THR A 189 14.97 0.72 38.60
C THR A 189 14.21 1.84 37.88
N ARG A 190 14.90 2.79 37.22
CA ARG A 190 14.23 3.85 36.44
C ARG A 190 13.61 3.34 35.15
N VAL A 191 14.01 2.14 34.72
CA VAL A 191 13.61 1.56 33.45
C VAL A 191 12.88 0.25 33.66
N ASP A 192 11.62 0.21 33.25
CA ASP A 192 10.81 -1.01 33.36
C ASP A 192 11.19 -2.08 32.33
N LYS A 193 10.63 -3.28 32.52
CA LYS A 193 10.90 -4.45 31.68
C LYS A 193 10.48 -4.25 30.23
N LEU A 194 9.40 -3.52 29.95
CA LEU A 194 8.91 -3.32 28.59
C LEU A 194 9.84 -2.37 27.83
N PHE A 195 10.20 -1.24 28.44
CA PHE A 195 11.08 -0.25 27.84
C PHE A 195 12.48 -0.81 27.60
N ARG A 196 12.96 -1.74 28.44
CA ARG A 196 14.23 -2.46 28.24
C ARG A 196 14.29 -3.27 26.94
N GLU A 197 13.15 -3.76 26.44
CA GLU A 197 13.09 -4.50 25.16
C GLU A 197 13.05 -3.59 23.92
N PHE A 198 12.91 -2.28 24.11
CA PHE A 198 12.87 -1.35 22.99
C PHE A 198 14.25 -1.21 22.33
N THR A 199 14.23 -0.99 21.01
CA THR A 199 15.43 -0.64 20.26
C THR A 199 15.84 0.78 20.65
N ALA A 200 17.06 0.92 21.18
CA ALA A 200 17.69 2.21 21.39
C ALA A 200 18.31 2.75 20.09
N ALA A 201 18.97 1.87 19.33
CA ALA A 201 19.53 2.21 18.01
C ALA A 201 19.47 1.00 17.07
N SER A 202 18.74 1.14 15.96
CA SER A 202 18.75 0.14 14.88
C SER A 202 20.16 0.01 14.31
N LEU A 203 20.61 -1.22 14.07
CA LEU A 203 21.98 -1.54 13.63
C LEU A 203 23.10 -1.10 14.59
N GLY A 204 22.77 -0.69 15.82
CA GLY A 204 23.72 -0.10 16.77
C GLY A 204 24.82 -1.05 17.29
N LYS A 205 24.73 -2.37 17.04
CA LYS A 205 25.78 -3.35 17.38
C LYS A 205 26.80 -3.57 16.26
N ILE A 206 26.56 -3.03 15.06
CA ILE A 206 27.52 -3.13 13.95
C ILE A 206 28.78 -2.32 14.32
N LYS A 207 29.91 -3.01 14.41
CA LYS A 207 31.21 -2.39 14.68
C LYS A 207 31.73 -1.68 13.44
N LYS A 208 32.61 -0.69 13.65
CA LYS A 208 33.20 0.15 12.61
C LYS A 208 34.03 -0.60 11.55
N ASP A 209 34.41 -1.84 11.82
CA ASP A 209 35.31 -2.65 10.98
C ASP A 209 34.56 -3.56 9.99
N PHE A 210 33.38 -3.14 9.54
CA PHE A 210 32.59 -3.83 8.49
C PHE A 210 33.01 -3.37 7.09
#